data_AF-W4M219-F1
#
_entry.id   AF-W4M219-F1
#
_cell.length_a   1.000
_cell.length_b   1.000
_cell.length_c   1.000
_cell.angle_alpha   90.00
_cell.angle_beta   90.00
_cell.angle_gamma   90.00
#
_symmetry.space_group_name_H-M   'P 1'
#
loop_
_entity.id
_entity.type
_entity.pdbx_description
1 polymer ?
#
loop_
_entity_poly.entity_id
_entity_poly.type
_entity_poly.pdbx_seq_one_letter_code
_entity_poly.pdbx_strand_id
1 'polypeptide(L)'
;MLIIDEVHNVLTGPVNKQRQFLNVLKYLGNDLQIPLVGLGTKEALRAIQADSQLANRFEPAALPPWQLNQEFQMLLVSFEQVLPLRKASRLADEQMARQLLMLSEGSLGELSVLLTSAAVYAVQSGAERIDEKVLAAIDWVPPSERRRRAERLV
;
A
#
# COMPACT_ATOMS: atom_id res chain seq x y z
N MET A 1 -14.19 7.68 -15.85
CA MET A 1 -12.83 7.51 -15.31
C MET A 1 -12.56 6.02 -15.19
N LEU A 2 -11.39 5.55 -15.62
CA LEU A 2 -10.96 4.16 -15.58
C LEU A 2 -9.69 4.06 -14.73
N ILE A 3 -9.72 3.19 -13.71
CA ILE A 3 -8.57 2.90 -12.85
C ILE A 3 -8.08 1.49 -13.17
N ILE A 4 -6.80 1.37 -13.47
CA ILE A 4 -6.16 0.11 -13.85
C ILE A 4 -5.10 -0.20 -12.80
N ASP A 5 -5.36 -1.22 -11.99
CA ASP A 5 -4.37 -1.71 -11.03
C ASP A 5 -3.35 -2.63 -11.70
N GLU A 6 -2.14 -2.69 -11.16
CA GLU A 6 -1.06 -3.54 -11.64
C GLU A 6 -0.78 -3.42 -13.16
N VAL A 7 -0.77 -2.19 -13.69
CA VAL A 7 -0.67 -1.93 -15.14
C VAL A 7 0.64 -2.46 -15.77
N HIS A 8 1.65 -2.72 -14.94
CA HIS A 8 2.90 -3.34 -15.36
C HIS A 8 2.75 -4.81 -15.78
N ASN A 9 1.65 -5.49 -15.42
CA ASN A 9 1.31 -6.83 -15.93
C ASN A 9 1.18 -6.88 -17.46
N VAL A 10 1.00 -5.75 -18.10
CA VAL A 10 1.01 -5.67 -19.57
C VAL A 10 2.41 -5.97 -20.12
N LEU A 11 3.46 -5.68 -19.35
CA LEU A 11 4.86 -5.79 -19.77
C LEU A 11 5.39 -7.22 -19.76
N THR A 12 4.66 -8.16 -19.15
CA THR A 12 5.05 -9.58 -19.14
C THR A 12 4.67 -10.31 -20.43
N GLY A 13 3.96 -9.66 -21.37
CA GLY A 13 3.59 -10.23 -22.66
C GLY A 13 4.57 -9.94 -23.82
N PRO A 14 4.43 -10.62 -24.98
CA PRO A 14 5.20 -10.30 -26.19
C PRO A 14 5.02 -8.84 -26.62
N VAL A 15 6.06 -8.25 -27.23
CA VAL A 15 6.09 -6.82 -27.65
C VAL A 15 4.85 -6.42 -28.47
N ASN A 16 4.34 -7.31 -29.32
CA ASN A 16 3.14 -7.03 -30.11
C ASN A 16 1.89 -6.83 -29.23
N LYS A 17 1.72 -7.62 -28.17
CA LYS A 17 0.60 -7.47 -27.23
C LYS A 17 0.75 -6.21 -26.38
N GLN A 18 1.98 -5.86 -25.98
CA GLN A 18 2.26 -4.61 -25.27
C GLN A 18 1.82 -3.40 -26.10
N ARG A 19 2.24 -3.34 -27.38
CA ARG A 19 1.85 -2.26 -28.30
C ARG A 19 0.33 -2.20 -28.52
N GLN A 20 -0.32 -3.35 -28.67
CA GLN A 20 -1.77 -3.40 -28.84
C GLN A 20 -2.49 -2.82 -27.61
N PHE A 21 -2.02 -3.14 -26.40
CA PHE A 21 -2.58 -2.59 -25.18
C PHE A 21 -2.35 -1.07 -25.05
N LEU A 22 -1.14 -0.58 -25.33
CA LEU A 22 -0.85 0.85 -25.32
C LEU A 22 -1.73 1.62 -26.32
N ASN A 23 -1.99 1.03 -27.50
CA ASN A 23 -2.94 1.58 -28.46
C ASN A 23 -4.38 1.63 -27.93
N VAL A 24 -4.80 0.63 -27.15
CA VAL A 24 -6.11 0.65 -26.48
C VAL A 24 -6.15 1.78 -25.46
N LEU A 25 -5.14 1.93 -24.60
CA LEU A 25 -5.09 3.05 -23.65
C LEU A 25 -5.14 4.41 -24.37
N LYS A 26 -4.42 4.53 -25.48
CA LYS A 26 -4.44 5.72 -26.33
C LYS A 26 -5.85 5.99 -26.87
N TYR A 27 -6.53 4.97 -27.39
CA TYR A 27 -7.91 5.10 -27.90
C TYR A 27 -8.89 5.52 -26.79
N LEU A 28 -8.83 4.86 -25.63
CA LEU A 28 -9.68 5.19 -24.49
C LEU A 28 -9.47 6.63 -24.00
N GLY A 29 -8.21 7.09 -23.95
CA GLY A 29 -7.87 8.43 -23.48
C GLY A 29 -8.09 9.54 -24.51
N ASN A 30 -7.87 9.28 -25.80
CA ASN A 30 -7.93 10.30 -26.84
C ASN A 30 -9.32 10.40 -27.48
N ASP A 31 -9.86 9.28 -27.95
CA ASP A 31 -11.06 9.28 -28.78
C ASP A 31 -12.32 9.24 -27.92
N LEU A 32 -12.28 8.47 -26.82
CA LEU A 32 -13.38 8.39 -25.86
C LEU A 32 -13.27 9.39 -24.71
N GLN A 33 -12.16 10.14 -24.62
CA GLN A 33 -11.88 11.13 -23.59
C GLN A 33 -12.05 10.60 -22.14
N ILE A 34 -11.78 9.32 -21.91
CA ILE A 34 -11.91 8.71 -20.58
C ILE A 34 -10.68 9.07 -19.74
N PRO A 35 -10.82 9.68 -18.56
CA PRO A 35 -9.71 9.89 -17.63
C PRO A 35 -9.14 8.55 -17.18
N LEU A 36 -7.83 8.34 -17.31
CA LEU A 36 -7.13 7.11 -16.98
C LEU A 36 -6.22 7.30 -15.77
N VAL A 37 -6.28 6.36 -14.81
CA VAL A 37 -5.35 6.28 -13.68
C VAL A 37 -4.73 4.88 -13.69
N GLY A 38 -3.41 4.80 -13.85
CA GLY A 38 -2.67 3.55 -13.80
C GLY A 38 -1.92 3.42 -12.48
N LEU A 39 -2.13 2.31 -11.77
CA LEU A 39 -1.33 1.94 -10.60
C LEU A 39 -0.35 0.85 -11.01
N GLY A 40 0.86 0.90 -10.49
CA GLY A 40 1.87 -0.11 -10.80
C GLY A 40 3.28 0.32 -10.41
N THR A 41 4.25 -0.44 -10.91
CA THR A 41 5.65 -0.26 -10.58
C THR A 41 6.35 0.74 -11.50
N LYS A 42 7.64 1.00 -11.25
CA LYS A 42 8.46 1.88 -12.10
C LYS A 42 8.58 1.34 -13.53
N GLU A 43 8.47 0.04 -13.72
CA GLU A 43 8.48 -0.62 -15.02
C GLU A 43 7.27 -0.19 -15.86
N ALA A 44 6.07 -0.15 -15.27
CA ALA A 44 4.87 0.39 -15.92
C ALA A 44 5.11 1.82 -16.42
N LEU A 45 5.64 2.67 -15.55
CA LEU A 45 5.92 4.06 -15.91
C LEU A 45 6.87 4.16 -17.11
N ARG A 46 7.97 3.39 -17.10
CA ARG A 46 8.93 3.37 -18.22
C ARG A 46 8.29 2.94 -19.54
N ALA A 47 7.42 1.94 -19.50
CA ALA A 47 6.76 1.44 -20.70
C ALA A 47 5.73 2.43 -21.26
N ILE A 48 4.98 3.11 -20.40
CA ILE A 48 4.06 4.17 -20.81
C ILE A 48 4.84 5.36 -21.39
N GLN A 49 5.95 5.74 -20.75
CA GLN A 49 6.81 6.84 -21.19
C GLN A 49 7.58 6.53 -22.49
N ALA A 50 7.74 5.26 -22.86
CA ALA A 50 8.34 4.87 -24.13
C ALA A 50 7.47 5.26 -25.34
N ASP A 51 6.17 5.48 -25.13
CA ASP A 51 5.27 6.04 -26.13
C ASP A 51 5.08 7.54 -25.90
N SER A 52 5.60 8.37 -26.82
CA SER A 52 5.58 9.83 -26.69
C SER A 52 4.17 10.45 -26.62
N GLN A 53 3.15 9.76 -27.13
CA GLN A 53 1.78 10.26 -27.11
C GLN A 53 1.08 9.98 -25.78
N LEU A 54 1.46 8.88 -25.12
CA LEU A 54 0.99 8.56 -23.76
C LEU A 54 1.81 9.29 -22.69
N ALA A 55 3.11 9.50 -22.92
CA ALA A 55 4.01 10.17 -21.98
C ALA A 55 3.52 11.57 -21.56
N ASN A 56 2.94 12.34 -22.49
CA ASN A 56 2.41 13.68 -22.22
C ASN A 56 1.05 13.69 -21.48
N ARG A 57 0.42 12.52 -21.30
CA ARG A 57 -0.93 12.39 -20.70
C ARG A 57 -0.93 11.65 -19.38
N PHE A 58 0.06 10.80 -19.16
CA PHE A 58 0.26 10.11 -17.89
C PHE A 58 1.30 10.86 -17.06
N GLU A 59 0.82 11.75 -16.21
CA GLU A 59 1.66 12.40 -15.22
C GLU A 59 2.00 11.39 -14.10
N PRO A 60 3.29 11.13 -13.85
CA PRO A 60 3.68 10.20 -12.78
C PRO A 60 3.45 10.83 -11.40
N ALA A 61 2.66 10.16 -10.59
CA ALA A 61 2.56 10.42 -9.15
C ALA A 61 3.16 9.25 -8.37
N ALA A 62 4.19 9.52 -7.58
CA ALA A 62 4.81 8.51 -6.72
C ALA A 62 4.08 8.47 -5.36
N LEU A 63 3.78 7.26 -4.89
CA LEU A 63 3.30 7.03 -3.53
C LEU A 63 4.49 6.56 -2.67
N PRO A 64 5.14 7.46 -1.91
CA PRO A 64 6.23 7.05 -1.03
C PRO A 64 5.68 6.20 0.13
N PRO A 65 6.52 5.36 0.75
CA PRO A 65 6.20 4.76 2.03
C PRO A 65 5.87 5.84 3.06
N TRP A 66 4.97 5.51 3.98
CA TRP A 66 4.66 6.38 5.11
C TRP A 66 5.92 6.66 5.94
N GLN A 67 5.98 7.85 6.52
CA GLN A 67 7.07 8.29 7.39
C GLN A 67 6.49 8.80 8.71
N LEU A 68 7.32 8.88 9.75
CA LEU A 68 6.87 9.39 11.04
C LEU A 68 6.66 10.90 10.95
N ASN A 69 5.46 11.30 10.57
CA ASN A 69 5.05 12.69 10.39
C ASN A 69 3.58 12.87 10.79
N GLN A 70 3.09 14.10 10.68
CA GLN A 70 1.70 14.43 11.02
C GLN A 70 0.69 13.67 10.16
N GLU A 71 0.97 13.43 8.88
CA GLU A 71 0.07 12.69 7.99
C GLU A 71 -0.08 11.22 8.44
N PHE A 72 1.01 10.59 8.84
CA PHE A 72 0.98 9.24 9.39
C PHE A 72 0.25 9.19 10.74
N GLN A 73 0.43 10.18 11.60
CA GLN A 73 -0.35 10.28 12.83
C GLN A 73 -1.85 10.44 12.54
N MET A 74 -2.23 11.26 11.55
CA MET A 74 -3.63 11.38 11.12
C MET A 74 -4.19 10.07 10.57
N LEU A 75 -3.39 9.31 9.83
CA LEU A 75 -3.76 7.95 9.41
C LEU A 75 -4.00 7.03 10.61
N LEU A 76 -3.17 7.10 11.65
CA LEU A 76 -3.36 6.28 12.85
C LEU A 76 -4.62 6.68 13.63
N VAL A 77 -4.94 7.98 13.69
CA VAL A 77 -6.22 8.46 14.25
C VAL A 77 -7.40 7.91 13.45
N SER A 78 -7.31 7.89 12.11
CA SER A 78 -8.42 7.37 11.30
C SER A 78 -8.62 5.86 11.52
N PHE A 79 -7.54 5.08 11.66
CA PHE A 79 -7.65 3.68 12.07
C PHE A 79 -8.30 3.53 13.45
N GLU A 80 -7.88 4.32 14.44
CA GLU A 80 -8.42 4.23 15.80
C GLU A 80 -9.93 4.48 15.87
N GLN A 81 -10.49 5.28 14.95
CA GLN A 81 -11.93 5.54 14.86
C GLN A 81 -12.73 4.36 14.30
N VAL A 82 -12.14 3.52 13.45
CA VAL A 82 -12.83 2.38 12.82
C VAL A 82 -12.58 1.06 13.55
N LEU A 83 -11.53 0.96 14.36
CA LEU A 83 -11.25 -0.24 15.13
C LEU A 83 -12.32 -0.48 16.22
N PRO A 84 -12.90 -1.69 16.33
CA PRO A 84 -14.01 -1.97 17.24
C PRO A 84 -13.53 -2.27 18.67
N LEU A 85 -12.68 -1.41 19.25
CA LEU A 85 -12.10 -1.58 20.58
C LEU A 85 -12.78 -0.65 21.60
N ARG A 86 -13.10 -1.16 22.79
CA ARG A 86 -13.83 -0.38 23.81
C ARG A 86 -12.99 0.70 24.49
N LYS A 87 -11.67 0.57 24.49
CA LYS A 87 -10.74 1.52 25.14
C LYS A 87 -9.85 2.17 24.09
N ALA A 88 -9.56 3.45 24.30
CA ALA A 88 -8.61 4.20 23.47
C ALA A 88 -7.24 3.52 23.47
N SER A 89 -6.70 3.32 22.27
CA SER A 89 -5.38 2.72 22.03
C SER A 89 -4.30 3.79 21.89
N ARG A 90 -4.70 5.04 21.61
CA ARG A 90 -3.84 6.21 21.37
C ARG A 90 -2.76 5.91 20.35
N LEU A 91 -3.17 5.39 19.19
CA LEU A 91 -2.25 4.91 18.16
C LEU A 91 -1.33 6.02 17.65
N ALA A 92 -1.81 7.26 17.65
CA ALA A 92 -1.08 8.44 17.19
C ALA A 92 -0.04 8.98 18.20
N ASP A 93 0.02 8.46 19.43
CA ASP A 93 1.05 8.82 20.40
C ASP A 93 2.43 8.50 19.83
N GLU A 94 3.42 9.37 20.04
CA GLU A 94 4.71 9.32 19.33
C GLU A 94 5.40 7.94 19.41
N GLN A 95 5.40 7.33 20.59
CA GLN A 95 6.00 6.02 20.83
C GLN A 95 5.28 4.91 20.08
N MET A 96 3.94 4.91 20.12
CA MET A 96 3.10 3.92 19.44
C MET A 96 3.20 4.07 17.91
N ALA A 97 3.11 5.30 17.42
CA ALA A 97 3.26 5.61 16.00
C ALA A 97 4.63 5.16 15.47
N ARG A 98 5.71 5.45 16.19
CA ARG A 98 7.06 5.02 15.82
C ARG A 98 7.18 3.49 15.76
N GLN A 99 6.61 2.78 16.73
CA GLN A 99 6.61 1.32 16.75
C GLN A 99 5.81 0.72 15.60
N LEU A 100 4.59 1.21 15.35
CA LEU A 100 3.74 0.77 14.24
C LEU A 100 4.40 1.03 12.89
N LEU A 101 5.06 2.17 12.72
CA LEU A 101 5.81 2.48 11.51
C LEU A 101 6.97 1.51 11.28
N MET A 102 7.72 1.17 12.33
CA MET A 102 8.81 0.20 12.27
C MET A 102 8.31 -1.19 11.87
N LEU A 103 7.20 -1.65 12.48
CA LEU A 103 6.64 -2.98 12.24
C LEU A 103 5.98 -3.12 10.86
N SER A 104 5.39 -2.04 10.35
CA SER A 104 4.75 -1.99 9.02
C SER A 104 5.71 -1.62 7.89
N GLU A 105 6.93 -1.16 8.22
CA GLU A 105 7.92 -0.65 7.27
C GLU A 105 7.35 0.45 6.34
N GLY A 106 6.41 1.25 6.84
CA GLY A 106 5.78 2.34 6.10
C GLY A 106 4.77 1.90 5.03
N SER A 107 4.39 0.63 4.98
CA SER A 107 3.36 0.12 4.07
C SER A 107 1.97 0.22 4.71
N LEU A 108 1.03 0.91 4.03
CA LEU A 108 -0.36 1.02 4.49
C LEU A 108 -1.04 -0.35 4.61
N GLY A 109 -0.81 -1.23 3.64
CA GLY A 109 -1.39 -2.57 3.65
C GLY A 109 -0.89 -3.38 4.84
N GLU A 110 0.42 -3.33 5.10
CA GLU A 110 1.02 -4.04 6.24
C GLU A 110 0.58 -3.47 7.58
N LEU A 111 0.46 -2.14 7.68
CA LEU A 111 -0.11 -1.48 8.85
C LEU A 111 -1.56 -1.94 9.11
N SER A 112 -2.39 -2.02 8.07
CA SER A 112 -3.78 -2.48 8.19
C SER A 112 -3.87 -3.91 8.72
N VAL A 113 -3.02 -4.82 8.21
CA VAL A 113 -3.01 -6.23 8.66
C VAL A 113 -2.47 -6.33 10.09
N LEU A 114 -1.42 -5.58 10.43
CA LEU A 114 -0.86 -5.49 11.77
C LEU A 114 -1.92 -5.04 12.79
N LEU A 115 -2.58 -3.92 12.52
CA LEU A 115 -3.61 -3.35 13.41
C LEU A 115 -4.81 -4.26 13.56
N THR A 116 -5.23 -4.93 12.47
CA THR A 116 -6.32 -5.90 12.51
C THR A 116 -5.95 -7.10 13.39
N SER A 117 -4.74 -7.64 13.23
CA SER A 117 -4.25 -8.77 14.04
C SER A 117 -4.15 -8.38 15.53
N ALA A 118 -3.63 -7.18 15.81
CA ALA A 118 -3.57 -6.63 17.16
C ALA A 118 -4.97 -6.42 17.78
N ALA A 119 -5.93 -5.91 17.02
CA ALA A 119 -7.28 -5.69 17.48
C ALA A 119 -8.00 -7.02 17.79
N VAL A 120 -7.85 -8.04 16.93
CA VAL A 120 -8.38 -9.39 17.17
C VAL A 120 -7.83 -9.95 18.47
N TYR A 121 -6.51 -9.88 18.68
CA TYR A 121 -5.88 -10.34 19.91
C TYR A 121 -6.38 -9.55 21.14
N ALA A 122 -6.51 -8.22 21.02
CA ALA A 122 -6.99 -7.37 22.11
C ALA A 122 -8.42 -7.71 22.55
N VAL A 123 -9.30 -8.07 21.61
CA VAL A 123 -10.66 -8.53 21.90
C VAL A 123 -10.63 -9.90 22.55
N GLN A 124 -9.87 -10.85 22.00
CA GLN A 124 -9.80 -12.22 22.52
C GLN A 124 -9.18 -12.30 23.92
N SER A 125 -8.18 -11.46 24.21
CA SER A 125 -7.54 -11.37 25.52
C SER A 125 -8.31 -10.53 26.54
N GLY A 126 -9.37 -9.83 26.12
CA GLY A 126 -10.13 -8.90 26.97
C GLY A 126 -9.41 -7.57 27.29
N ALA A 127 -8.24 -7.31 26.68
CA ALA A 127 -7.53 -6.05 26.84
C ALA A 127 -8.37 -4.87 26.33
N GLU A 128 -9.06 -5.07 25.20
CA GLU A 128 -9.96 -4.10 24.54
C GLU A 128 -9.27 -2.78 24.14
N ARG A 129 -7.95 -2.82 23.92
CA ARG A 129 -7.10 -1.74 23.36
C ARG A 129 -5.83 -2.35 22.75
N ILE A 130 -5.20 -1.64 21.83
CA ILE A 130 -3.85 -1.95 21.35
C ILE A 130 -2.85 -1.16 22.19
N ASP A 131 -2.00 -1.86 22.94
CA ASP A 131 -0.85 -1.31 23.64
C ASP A 131 0.40 -2.14 23.32
N GLU A 132 1.56 -1.74 23.86
CA GLU A 132 2.83 -2.42 23.58
C GLU A 132 2.80 -3.92 23.94
N LYS A 133 2.02 -4.30 24.95
CA LYS A 133 1.88 -5.71 25.37
C LYS A 133 1.11 -6.51 24.34
N VAL A 134 0.05 -5.93 23.78
CA VAL A 134 -0.71 -6.54 22.67
C VAL A 134 0.17 -6.68 21.44
N LEU A 135 0.93 -5.64 21.06
CA LEU A 135 1.84 -5.69 19.91
C LEU A 135 2.97 -6.70 20.09
N ALA A 136 3.46 -6.91 21.32
CA ALA A 136 4.48 -7.92 21.61
C ALA A 136 3.92 -9.36 21.66
N ALA A 137 2.62 -9.52 21.88
CA ALA A 137 1.98 -10.83 22.01
C ALA A 137 1.51 -11.41 20.68
N ILE A 138 1.33 -10.59 19.65
CA ILE A 138 1.01 -11.06 18.30
C ILE A 138 2.27 -11.60 17.62
N ASP A 139 2.11 -12.70 16.87
CA ASP A 139 3.18 -13.28 16.04
C ASP A 139 3.34 -12.47 14.74
N TRP A 140 3.75 -11.21 14.88
CA TRP A 140 3.98 -10.33 13.74
C TRP A 140 5.43 -10.40 13.28
N VAL A 141 5.61 -10.61 11.98
CA VAL A 141 6.93 -10.59 11.33
C VAL A 141 6.97 -9.43 10.32
N PRO A 142 7.88 -8.46 10.48
CA PRO A 142 8.02 -7.35 9.55
C PRO A 142 8.24 -7.81 8.10
N PRO A 143 7.79 -7.04 7.10
CA PRO A 143 7.88 -7.43 5.69
C PRO A 143 9.30 -7.80 5.22
N SER A 144 10.32 -7.04 5.62
CA SER A 144 11.72 -7.32 5.24
C SER A 144 12.25 -8.61 5.87
N GLU A 145 11.75 -8.99 7.04
CA GLU A 145 12.13 -10.24 7.69
C GLU A 145 11.41 -11.45 7.06
N ARG A 146 10.13 -11.30 6.71
CA ARG A 146 9.38 -12.31 5.94
C ARG A 146 10.09 -12.65 4.63
N ARG A 147 10.54 -11.64 3.88
CA ARG A 147 11.30 -11.86 2.63
C ARG A 147 12.60 -12.62 2.89
N ARG A 148 13.38 -12.22 3.90
CA ARG A 148 14.64 -12.91 4.27
C ARG A 148 14.42 -14.36 4.71
N ARG A 149 13.32 -14.66 5.41
CA ARG A 149 12.98 -16.04 5.79
C ARG A 149 12.62 -16.89 4.56
N ALA A 150 11.85 -16.33 3.62
CA ALA A 150 11.50 -17.01 2.38
C ALA A 150 12.72 -17.32 1.51
N GLU A 151 13.67 -16.38 1.40
CA GLU A 151 14.92 -16.56 0.65
C GLU A 151 15.81 -17.69 1.20
N ARG A 152 15.70 -18.04 2.48
CA ARG A 152 16.47 -19.15 3.09
C ARG A 152 15.86 -20.53 2.86
N LEU A 153 14.61 -20.59 2.39
CA LEU A 153 13.89 -21.84 2.11
C LEU A 153 14.08 -22.31 0.66
N VAL A 154 14.64 -21.46 -0.21
CA VAL A 154 14.97 -21.73 -1.61
C VAL A 154 16.46 -22.03 -1.74
#